data_AF-A0AA96F704-F1
#
_entry.id   AF-A0AA96F704-F1
#
_cell.length_a   1.000
_cell.length_b   1.000
_cell.length_c   1.000
_cell.angle_alpha   90.00
_cell.angle_beta   90.00
_cell.angle_gamma   90.00
#
_symmetry.space_group_name_H-M   'P 1'
#
loop_
_entity.id
_entity.type
_entity.pdbx_description
1 polymer ?
#
loop_
_entity_poly.entity_id
_entity_poly.type
_entity_poly.pdbx_seq_one_letter_code
_entity_poly.pdbx_strand_id
1 'polypeptide(L)'
;MPTRPERAALKLTAAIVLVGAVLSVGTAVHRIVEIASGEDIPVTVALAGVSVDLPLGVDGTDIGGTVESATVALHHPSGTMLATLYGEAVWWALVMTTGLVIGALLLARLARGRVFERGTIWLVGGLALLIAVHWGVSTALGAVIGIGTIDSISGSASGSLALELDFSPIVWALVLGAVAGALELGERLQQDAEGLV
;
A
#
# COMPACT_ATOMS: atom_id res chain seq x y z
N MET A 1 10.24 28.62 14.24
CA MET A 1 9.67 27.67 15.23
C MET A 1 8.16 27.61 15.06
N PRO A 2 7.52 26.43 15.13
CA PRO A 2 6.07 26.33 14.93
C PRO A 2 5.28 27.01 16.04
N THR A 3 4.21 27.71 15.67
CA THR A 3 3.32 28.44 16.59
C THR A 3 2.52 27.46 17.46
N ARG A 4 1.95 27.93 18.60
CA ARG A 4 1.10 27.10 19.47
C ARG A 4 -0.04 26.38 18.71
N PRO A 5 -0.81 27.05 17.82
CA PRO A 5 -1.86 26.36 17.06
C PRO A 5 -1.31 25.32 16.08
N GLU A 6 -0.19 25.59 15.41
CA GLU A 6 0.46 24.62 14.51
C GLU A 6 0.88 23.34 15.24
N ARG A 7 1.43 23.47 16.46
CA ARG A 7 1.80 22.31 17.27
C ARG A 7 0.58 21.49 17.70
N ALA A 8 -0.54 22.16 18.01
CA ALA A 8 -1.78 21.48 18.35
C ALA A 8 -2.35 20.72 17.14
N ALA A 9 -2.34 21.34 15.97
CA ALA A 9 -2.75 20.71 14.72
C ALA A 9 -1.90 19.47 14.41
N LEU A 10 -0.57 19.57 14.48
CA LEU A 10 0.33 18.43 14.22
C LEU A 10 0.12 17.28 15.21
N LYS A 11 -0.13 17.56 16.49
CA LYS A 11 -0.43 16.53 17.50
C LYS A 11 -1.78 15.87 17.25
N LEU A 12 -2.80 16.65 16.87
CA LEU A 12 -4.11 16.13 16.53
C LEU A 12 -4.02 15.21 15.30
N THR A 13 -3.31 15.62 14.26
CA THR A 13 -3.06 14.80 13.08
C THR A 13 -2.32 13.51 13.44
N ALA A 14 -1.28 13.59 14.28
CA ALA A 14 -0.57 12.40 14.75
C ALA A 14 -1.47 11.42 15.52
N ALA A 15 -2.40 11.94 16.34
CA ALA A 15 -3.38 11.11 17.05
C ALA A 15 -4.35 10.42 16.08
N ILE A 16 -4.86 11.12 15.06
CA ILE A 16 -5.74 10.56 14.02
C ILE A 16 -5.00 9.45 13.24
N VAL A 17 -3.75 9.69 12.87
CA VAL A 17 -2.89 8.70 12.18
C VAL A 17 -2.73 7.43 13.03
N LEU A 18 -2.54 7.56 14.35
CA LEU A 18 -2.47 6.44 15.28
C LEU A 18 -3.78 5.65 15.38
N VAL A 19 -4.94 6.32 15.37
CA VAL A 19 -6.24 5.64 15.30
C VAL A 19 -6.34 4.85 13.99
N GLY A 20 -5.91 5.43 12.87
CA GLY A 20 -5.82 4.72 11.59
C GLY A 20 -4.96 3.46 11.67
N ALA A 21 -3.86 3.49 12.43
CA ALA A 21 -2.98 2.32 12.59
C ALA A 21 -3.70 1.18 13.32
N VAL A 22 -4.42 1.50 14.39
CA VAL A 22 -5.24 0.51 15.12
C VAL A 22 -6.34 -0.07 14.23
N LEU A 23 -7.01 0.78 13.46
CA LEU A 23 -8.05 0.32 12.52
C LEU A 23 -7.48 -0.59 11.43
N SER A 24 -6.27 -0.30 10.93
CA SER A 24 -5.61 -1.12 9.90
C SER A 24 -5.29 -2.54 10.40
N VAL A 25 -4.97 -2.69 11.69
CA VAL A 25 -4.82 -4.01 12.33
C VAL A 25 -6.17 -4.72 12.39
N GLY A 26 -7.24 -4.00 12.75
CA GLY A 26 -8.61 -4.55 12.76
C GLY A 26 -9.06 -5.08 11.39
N THR A 27 -8.81 -4.34 10.32
CA THR A 27 -9.13 -4.78 8.95
C THR A 27 -8.33 -6.01 8.54
N ALA A 28 -7.05 -6.08 8.94
CA ALA A 28 -6.23 -7.26 8.67
C ALA A 28 -6.71 -8.49 9.43
N VAL A 29 -7.08 -8.35 10.71
CA VAL A 29 -7.65 -9.45 11.50
C VAL A 29 -8.95 -9.94 10.87
N HIS A 30 -9.83 -9.04 10.44
CA HIS A 30 -11.05 -9.42 9.73
C HIS A 30 -10.74 -10.23 8.46
N ARG A 31 -9.77 -9.78 7.66
CA ARG A 31 -9.34 -10.49 6.45
C ARG A 31 -8.74 -11.86 6.76
N ILE A 32 -7.93 -11.97 7.81
CA ILE A 32 -7.36 -13.25 8.26
C ILE A 32 -8.46 -14.23 8.69
N VAL A 33 -9.48 -13.76 9.41
CA VAL A 33 -10.63 -14.59 9.82
C VAL A 33 -11.42 -15.07 8.62
N GLU A 34 -11.61 -14.22 7.62
CA GLU A 34 -12.25 -14.57 6.35
C GLU A 34 -11.45 -15.66 5.61
N ILE A 35 -10.13 -15.51 5.48
CA ILE A 35 -9.26 -16.52 4.88
C ILE A 35 -9.28 -17.83 5.68
N ALA A 36 -9.39 -17.75 7.00
CA ALA A 36 -9.43 -18.91 7.89
C ALA A 36 -10.70 -19.76 7.75
N SER A 37 -11.78 -19.20 7.21
CA SER A 37 -12.97 -19.99 6.87
C SER A 37 -12.68 -21.04 5.79
N GLY A 38 -11.72 -20.77 4.90
CA GLY A 38 -11.32 -21.68 3.81
C GLY A 38 -12.37 -21.83 2.69
N GLU A 39 -13.49 -21.13 2.80
CA GLU A 39 -14.63 -21.18 1.87
C GLU A 39 -15.00 -19.77 1.44
N ASP A 40 -15.43 -19.62 0.18
CA ASP A 40 -15.91 -18.36 -0.39
C ASP A 40 -14.97 -17.15 -0.20
N ILE A 41 -13.65 -17.35 -0.24
CA ILE A 41 -12.70 -16.27 0.01
C ILE A 41 -12.73 -15.31 -1.19
N PRO A 42 -13.16 -14.04 -1.02
CA PRO A 42 -13.22 -13.11 -2.12
C PRO A 42 -11.82 -12.65 -2.48
N VAL A 43 -11.42 -12.87 -3.73
CA VAL A 43 -10.12 -12.47 -4.28
C VAL A 43 -10.37 -11.63 -5.53
N THR A 44 -9.79 -10.44 -5.56
CA THR A 44 -9.86 -9.56 -6.73
C THR A 44 -8.73 -9.89 -7.69
N VAL A 45 -9.08 -10.20 -8.94
CA VAL A 45 -8.16 -10.51 -10.02
C VAL A 45 -8.26 -9.41 -11.07
N ALA A 46 -7.11 -8.93 -11.56
CA ALA A 46 -7.06 -8.05 -12.71
C ALA A 46 -7.31 -8.86 -13.99
N LEU A 47 -8.30 -8.44 -14.77
CA LEU A 47 -8.69 -9.07 -16.04
C LEU A 47 -8.22 -8.26 -17.26
N ALA A 48 -7.60 -7.09 -17.07
CA ALA A 48 -6.95 -6.31 -18.13
C ALA A 48 -7.85 -6.07 -19.36
N GLY A 49 -9.07 -5.58 -19.11
CA GLY A 49 -10.00 -5.16 -20.16
C GLY A 49 -10.65 -6.28 -20.97
N VAL A 50 -10.82 -7.48 -20.41
CA VAL A 50 -11.58 -8.58 -21.06
C VAL A 50 -12.95 -8.06 -21.50
N SER A 51 -13.28 -8.25 -22.78
CA SER A 51 -14.56 -7.84 -23.34
C SER A 51 -15.66 -8.80 -22.91
N VAL A 52 -16.75 -8.26 -22.38
CA VAL A 52 -17.93 -9.01 -21.95
C VAL A 52 -19.17 -8.32 -22.50
N ASP A 53 -20.07 -9.12 -23.05
CA ASP A 53 -21.39 -8.66 -23.45
C ASP A 53 -22.31 -8.63 -22.23
N LEU A 54 -22.84 -7.45 -21.92
CA LEU A 54 -23.72 -7.23 -20.78
C LEU A 54 -25.14 -6.92 -21.29
N PRO A 55 -26.18 -7.60 -20.78
CA PRO A 55 -27.57 -7.37 -21.18
C PRO A 55 -28.14 -6.11 -20.49
N LEU A 56 -27.45 -4.99 -20.66
CA LEU A 56 -27.75 -3.70 -20.02
C LEU A 56 -28.33 -2.69 -21.01
N GLY A 57 -28.48 -3.06 -22.30
CA GLY A 57 -29.09 -2.20 -23.30
C GLY A 57 -30.61 -2.12 -23.20
N VAL A 58 -31.17 -1.16 -23.92
CA VAL A 58 -32.63 -0.96 -24.02
C VAL A 58 -33.24 -2.23 -24.60
N ASP A 59 -34.33 -2.71 -24.01
CA ASP A 59 -34.98 -4.00 -24.34
C ASP A 59 -34.11 -5.25 -24.13
N GLY A 60 -33.05 -5.14 -23.31
CA GLY A 60 -32.16 -6.27 -22.99
C GLY A 60 -31.15 -6.59 -24.08
N THR A 61 -30.91 -5.67 -25.03
CA THR A 61 -29.85 -5.85 -26.02
C THR A 61 -28.48 -5.86 -25.36
N ASP A 62 -27.61 -6.76 -25.81
CA ASP A 62 -26.23 -6.83 -25.34
C ASP A 62 -25.46 -5.55 -25.72
N ILE A 63 -24.74 -4.99 -24.75
CA ILE A 63 -23.77 -3.92 -24.95
C ILE A 63 -22.41 -4.47 -24.55
N GLY A 64 -21.43 -4.32 -25.44
CA GLY A 64 -20.05 -4.67 -25.14
C GLY A 64 -19.48 -3.75 -24.05
N GLY A 65 -18.95 -4.37 -22.99
CA GLY A 65 -18.20 -3.71 -21.93
C GLY A 65 -16.80 -4.31 -21.79
N THR A 66 -15.92 -3.62 -21.07
CA THR A 66 -14.61 -4.13 -20.68
C THR A 66 -14.55 -4.33 -19.17
N VAL A 67 -13.98 -5.44 -18.73
CA VAL A 67 -13.81 -5.75 -17.31
C VAL A 67 -12.33 -5.62 -16.94
N GLU A 68 -12.01 -4.62 -16.12
CA GLU A 68 -10.64 -4.39 -15.65
C GLU A 68 -10.26 -5.29 -14.49
N SER A 69 -11.21 -5.53 -13.58
CA SER A 69 -11.03 -6.45 -12.45
C SER A 69 -12.34 -7.14 -12.09
N ALA A 70 -12.23 -8.33 -11.52
CA ALA A 70 -13.34 -9.09 -10.99
C ALA A 70 -13.00 -9.68 -9.62
N THR A 71 -13.95 -9.67 -8.71
CA THR A 71 -13.84 -10.39 -7.44
C THR A 71 -14.43 -11.78 -7.61
N VAL A 72 -13.61 -12.81 -7.38
CA VAL A 72 -14.02 -14.21 -7.46
C VAL A 72 -13.96 -14.83 -6.07
N ALA A 73 -14.99 -15.61 -5.73
CA ALA A 73 -15.01 -16.42 -4.52
C ALA A 73 -14.20 -17.72 -4.76
N LEU A 74 -13.06 -17.85 -4.09
CA LEU A 74 -12.28 -19.08 -4.15
C LEU A 74 -12.87 -20.13 -3.20
N HIS A 75 -13.13 -21.30 -3.77
CA HIS A 75 -13.57 -22.47 -3.04
C HIS A 75 -12.40 -23.45 -2.93
N HIS A 76 -12.09 -23.93 -1.72
CA HIS A 76 -11.03 -24.89 -1.44
C HIS A 76 -9.66 -24.53 -2.08
N PRO A 77 -9.09 -23.35 -1.77
CA PRO A 77 -7.77 -22.96 -2.26
C PRO A 77 -6.69 -23.96 -1.85
N SER A 78 -5.67 -24.13 -2.69
CA SER A 78 -4.50 -24.93 -2.37
C SER A 78 -3.77 -24.38 -1.14
N GLY A 79 -3.02 -25.23 -0.42
CA GLY A 79 -2.27 -24.81 0.77
C GLY A 79 -1.29 -23.66 0.48
N THR A 80 -0.66 -23.66 -0.70
CA THR A 80 0.21 -22.57 -1.16
C THR A 80 -0.57 -21.27 -1.34
N MET A 81 -1.75 -21.32 -1.97
CA MET A 81 -2.61 -20.16 -2.18
C MET A 81 -3.08 -19.56 -0.85
N LEU A 82 -3.48 -20.39 0.11
CA LEU A 82 -3.81 -19.94 1.47
C LEU A 82 -2.63 -19.23 2.13
N ALA A 83 -1.43 -19.81 2.05
CA ALA A 83 -0.23 -19.19 2.61
C ALA A 83 0.05 -17.81 1.97
N THR A 84 -0.15 -17.68 0.66
CA THR A 84 0.00 -16.40 -0.04
C THR A 84 -1.06 -15.38 0.40
N LEU A 85 -2.32 -15.78 0.55
CA LEU A 85 -3.41 -14.90 1.01
C LEU A 85 -3.17 -14.41 2.46
N TYR A 86 -2.73 -15.28 3.36
CA TYR A 86 -2.31 -14.88 4.71
C TYR A 86 -1.11 -13.93 4.66
N GLY A 87 -0.12 -14.24 3.82
CA GLY A 87 1.06 -13.41 3.62
C GLY A 87 0.71 -12.01 3.15
N GLU A 88 -0.22 -11.88 2.20
CA GLU A 88 -0.73 -10.60 1.71
C GLU A 88 -1.42 -9.79 2.83
N ALA A 89 -2.35 -10.41 3.55
CA ALA A 89 -3.07 -9.74 4.63
C ALA A 89 -2.12 -9.24 5.74
N VAL A 90 -1.16 -10.08 6.15
CA VAL A 90 -0.15 -9.73 7.16
C VAL A 90 0.79 -8.64 6.64
N TRP A 91 1.24 -8.74 5.39
CA TRP A 91 2.11 -7.74 4.77
C TRP A 91 1.44 -6.38 4.70
N TRP A 92 0.18 -6.33 4.27
CA TRP A 92 -0.58 -5.09 4.19
C TRP A 92 -0.74 -4.44 5.57
N ALA A 93 -1.10 -5.23 6.58
CA ALA A 93 -1.19 -4.77 7.97
C ALA A 93 0.13 -4.19 8.48
N LEU A 94 1.23 -4.89 8.22
CA LEU A 94 2.57 -4.51 8.64
C LEU A 94 2.99 -3.20 7.99
N VAL A 95 2.83 -3.06 6.68
CA VAL A 95 3.19 -1.85 5.94
C VAL A 95 2.33 -0.67 6.40
N MET A 96 1.02 -0.83 6.50
CA MET A 96 0.12 0.25 6.90
C MET A 96 0.42 0.72 8.33
N THR A 97 0.54 -0.22 9.28
CA THR A 97 0.86 0.11 10.66
C THR A 97 2.23 0.78 10.76
N THR A 98 3.24 0.25 10.08
CA THR A 98 4.60 0.82 10.10
C THR A 98 4.63 2.22 9.48
N GLY A 99 3.98 2.41 8.33
CA GLY A 99 3.90 3.70 7.65
C GLY A 99 3.19 4.76 8.50
N LEU A 100 2.08 4.40 9.14
CA LEU A 100 1.34 5.30 10.04
C LEU A 100 2.14 5.63 11.30
N VAL A 101 2.86 4.66 11.89
CA VAL A 101 3.77 4.92 13.03
C VAL A 101 4.91 5.87 12.63
N ILE A 102 5.56 5.63 11.48
CA ILE A 102 6.60 6.51 10.95
C ILE A 102 6.04 7.92 10.71
N GLY A 103 4.85 8.03 10.11
CA GLY A 103 4.16 9.30 9.90
C GLY A 103 3.84 10.03 11.20
N ALA A 104 3.33 9.33 12.22
CA ALA A 104 3.06 9.91 13.53
C ALA A 104 4.35 10.40 14.22
N LEU A 105 5.44 9.64 14.13
CA LEU A 105 6.76 10.04 14.65
C LEU A 105 7.32 11.26 13.92
N LEU A 106 7.15 11.32 12.60
CA LEU A 106 7.55 12.45 11.77
C LEU A 106 6.80 13.71 12.19
N LEU A 107 5.47 13.64 12.28
CA LEU A 107 4.62 14.75 12.73
C LEU A 107 4.97 15.20 14.15
N ALA A 108 5.26 14.25 15.05
CA ALA A 108 5.70 14.57 16.41
C ALA A 108 7.06 15.28 16.45
N ARG A 109 8.01 14.93 15.56
CA ARG A 109 9.29 15.64 15.43
C ARG A 109 9.11 17.03 14.85
N LEU A 110 8.29 17.18 13.82
CA LEU A 110 7.92 18.47 13.23
C LEU A 110 7.27 19.39 14.28
N ALA A 111 6.38 18.87 15.12
CA ALA A 111 5.75 19.63 16.20
C ALA A 111 6.75 20.13 17.27
N ARG A 112 7.89 19.46 17.42
CA ARG A 112 9.00 19.87 18.28
C ARG A 112 9.99 20.82 17.59
N GLY A 113 9.77 21.14 16.32
CA GLY A 113 10.66 21.99 15.51
C GLY A 113 11.93 21.29 15.02
N ARG A 114 11.96 19.94 15.04
CA ARG A 114 13.14 19.13 14.75
C ARG A 114 13.15 18.66 13.30
N VAL A 115 13.18 19.60 12.36
CA VAL A 115 13.02 19.29 10.92
C VAL A 115 14.34 18.77 10.32
N PHE A 116 15.47 19.37 10.68
CA PHE A 116 16.80 19.05 10.12
C PHE A 116 17.61 18.07 10.98
N GLU A 117 16.99 17.38 11.95
CA GLU A 117 17.72 16.34 12.68
C GLU A 117 17.85 15.09 11.79
N ARG A 118 19.02 14.43 11.82
CA ARG A 118 19.22 13.08 11.23
C ARG A 118 18.04 12.15 11.41
N GLY A 119 17.44 12.13 12.61
CA GLY A 119 16.29 11.28 12.91
C GLY A 119 15.07 11.55 12.03
N THR A 120 14.81 12.79 11.63
CA THR A 120 13.70 13.16 10.73
C THR A 120 14.01 12.72 9.31
N ILE A 121 15.24 12.94 8.84
CA ILE A 121 15.71 12.50 7.51
C ILE A 121 15.57 10.98 7.36
N TRP A 122 16.01 10.21 8.36
CA TRP A 122 15.86 8.75 8.37
C TRP A 122 14.40 8.28 8.33
N LEU A 123 13.47 9.03 8.95
CA LEU A 123 12.04 8.69 8.87
C LEU A 123 11.48 8.92 7.47
N VAL A 124 11.84 10.03 6.81
CA VAL A 124 11.39 10.32 5.44
C VAL A 124 11.98 9.31 4.46
N GLY A 125 13.28 9.03 4.56
CA GLY A 125 13.94 8.00 3.75
C GLY A 125 13.38 6.59 4.01
N GLY A 126 13.07 6.27 5.28
CA GLY A 126 12.41 5.03 5.65
C GLY A 126 11.01 4.88 5.05
N LEU A 127 10.23 5.98 4.99
CA LEU A 127 8.92 5.98 4.35
C LEU A 127 9.02 5.79 2.83
N ALA A 128 9.98 6.45 2.18
CA ALA A 128 10.27 6.26 0.76
C ALA A 128 10.61 4.79 0.46
N LEU A 129 11.51 4.19 1.25
CA LEU A 129 11.89 2.78 1.11
C LEU A 129 10.68 1.85 1.35
N LEU A 130 9.88 2.13 2.38
CA LEU A 130 8.69 1.34 2.70
C LEU A 130 7.70 1.33 1.53
N ILE A 131 7.46 2.47 0.89
CA ILE A 131 6.58 2.57 -0.29
C ILE A 131 7.12 1.73 -1.45
N ALA A 132 8.42 1.86 -1.77
CA ALA A 132 9.05 1.12 -2.85
C ALA A 132 9.01 -0.41 -2.62
N VAL A 133 9.32 -0.85 -1.40
CA VAL A 133 9.29 -2.27 -1.03
C VAL A 133 7.86 -2.79 -1.03
N HIS A 134 6.89 -2.03 -0.48
CA HIS A 134 5.49 -2.40 -0.51
C HIS A 134 4.98 -2.60 -1.93
N TRP A 135 5.30 -1.67 -2.83
CA TRP A 135 4.92 -1.77 -4.24
C TRP A 135 5.45 -3.07 -4.89
N GLY A 136 6.73 -3.37 -4.71
CA GLY A 136 7.33 -4.57 -5.29
C GLY A 136 6.72 -5.87 -4.74
N VAL A 137 6.56 -5.94 -3.40
CA VAL A 137 6.01 -7.14 -2.74
C VAL A 137 4.52 -7.32 -3.07
N SER A 138 3.72 -6.25 -3.05
CA SER A 138 2.28 -6.32 -3.39
C SER A 138 2.05 -6.71 -4.85
N THR A 139 2.85 -6.17 -5.78
CA THR A 139 2.81 -6.57 -7.18
C THR A 139 3.13 -8.06 -7.36
N ALA A 140 4.17 -8.56 -6.69
CA ALA A 140 4.55 -9.96 -6.75
C ALA A 140 3.48 -10.88 -6.15
N LEU A 141 2.93 -10.53 -4.97
CA LEU A 141 1.85 -11.29 -4.33
C LEU A 141 0.59 -11.29 -5.19
N GLY A 142 0.18 -10.13 -5.72
CA GLY A 142 -0.98 -10.00 -6.59
C GLY A 142 -0.84 -10.83 -7.87
N ALA A 143 0.35 -10.89 -8.47
CA ALA A 143 0.61 -11.74 -9.63
C ALA A 143 0.44 -13.24 -9.30
N VAL A 144 1.00 -13.70 -8.17
CA VAL A 144 0.86 -15.09 -7.72
C VAL A 144 -0.60 -15.44 -7.43
N ILE A 145 -1.31 -14.54 -6.74
CA ILE A 145 -2.74 -14.71 -6.41
C ILE A 145 -3.59 -14.74 -7.67
N GLY A 146 -3.33 -13.83 -8.63
CA GLY A 146 -4.08 -13.75 -9.88
C GLY A 146 -3.91 -15.01 -10.73
N ILE A 147 -2.66 -15.48 -10.90
CA ILE A 147 -2.37 -16.73 -11.62
C ILE A 147 -3.05 -17.92 -10.92
N GLY A 148 -2.91 -18.04 -9.59
CA GLY A 148 -3.50 -19.14 -8.82
C GLY A 148 -5.02 -19.14 -8.85
N THR A 149 -5.65 -17.96 -8.91
CA THR A 149 -7.11 -17.84 -9.00
C THR A 149 -7.63 -18.19 -10.39
N ILE A 150 -6.95 -17.77 -11.46
CA ILE A 150 -7.37 -18.12 -12.83
C ILE A 150 -7.18 -19.62 -13.10
N ASP A 151 -6.09 -20.20 -12.59
CA ASP A 151 -5.84 -21.64 -12.70
C ASP A 151 -6.95 -22.48 -12.04
N SER A 152 -7.44 -22.06 -10.88
CA SER A 152 -8.51 -22.78 -10.17
C SER A 152 -9.87 -22.72 -10.87
N ILE A 153 -10.15 -21.68 -11.66
CA ILE A 153 -11.42 -21.50 -12.37
C ILE A 153 -11.37 -22.12 -13.78
N SER A 154 -10.28 -21.89 -14.51
CA SER A 154 -10.19 -22.23 -15.94
C SER A 154 -9.76 -23.67 -16.22
N GLY A 155 -9.26 -24.40 -15.21
CA GLY A 155 -8.94 -25.83 -15.28
C GLY A 155 -7.76 -26.24 -16.18
N SER A 156 -7.32 -25.36 -17.09
CA SER A 156 -6.04 -25.32 -17.83
C SER A 156 -6.24 -24.52 -19.12
N ALA A 157 -5.99 -23.21 -19.11
CA ALA A 157 -5.74 -22.45 -20.34
C ALA A 157 -5.05 -21.11 -20.06
N SER A 158 -3.74 -21.13 -20.29
CA SER A 158 -2.82 -20.11 -20.84
C SER A 158 -3.39 -18.78 -21.37
N GLY A 159 -4.26 -18.08 -20.64
CA GLY A 159 -4.47 -16.66 -20.87
C GLY A 159 -3.24 -15.91 -20.36
N SER A 160 -2.52 -15.21 -21.23
CA SER A 160 -1.44 -14.35 -20.77
C SER A 160 -2.05 -13.27 -19.88
N LEU A 161 -1.87 -13.36 -18.57
CA LEU A 161 -2.13 -12.23 -17.68
C LEU A 161 -1.24 -11.08 -18.17
N ALA A 162 -1.86 -10.05 -18.72
CA ALA A 162 -1.18 -8.79 -18.91
C ALA A 162 -0.93 -8.24 -17.50
N LEU A 163 0.32 -8.32 -17.07
CA LEU A 163 0.77 -7.69 -15.83
C LEU A 163 0.80 -6.18 -16.08
N GLU A 164 -0.27 -5.49 -15.70
CA GLU A 164 -0.28 -4.05 -15.71
C GLU A 164 0.52 -3.54 -14.50
N LEU A 165 1.64 -2.88 -14.79
CA LEU A 165 2.51 -2.30 -13.78
C LEU A 165 2.23 -0.81 -13.66
N ASP A 166 1.60 -0.40 -12.57
CA ASP A 166 1.53 1.00 -12.19
C ASP A 166 2.83 1.42 -11.48
N PHE A 167 3.66 2.23 -12.14
CA PHE A 167 4.90 2.76 -11.57
C PHE A 167 4.71 4.02 -10.70
N SER A 168 3.49 4.54 -10.57
CA SER A 168 3.17 5.72 -9.76
C SER A 168 3.73 5.62 -8.32
N PRO A 169 3.62 4.49 -7.59
CA PRO A 169 4.16 4.40 -6.23
C PRO A 169 5.68 4.55 -6.16
N ILE A 170 6.42 4.06 -7.16
CA ILE A 170 7.88 4.23 -7.22
C ILE A 170 8.23 5.70 -7.42
N VAL A 171 7.49 6.42 -8.25
CA VAL A 171 7.71 7.87 -8.46
C VAL A 171 7.53 8.61 -7.13
N TRP A 172 6.51 8.28 -6.34
CA TRP A 172 6.32 8.85 -5.01
C TRP A 172 7.45 8.51 -4.04
N ALA A 173 7.94 7.27 -4.06
CA ALA A 173 9.10 6.87 -3.28
C ALA A 173 10.36 7.68 -3.66
N LEU A 174 10.60 7.89 -4.96
CA LEU A 174 11.72 8.70 -5.45
C LEU A 174 11.59 10.16 -5.02
N VAL A 175 10.40 10.75 -5.11
CA VAL A 175 10.14 12.13 -4.65
C VAL A 175 10.44 12.27 -3.15
N LEU A 176 9.96 11.33 -2.33
CA LEU A 176 10.25 11.34 -0.89
C LEU A 176 11.73 11.12 -0.59
N GLY A 177 12.40 10.26 -1.35
CA GLY A 177 13.86 10.06 -1.28
C GLY A 177 14.63 11.34 -1.61
N ALA A 178 14.20 12.07 -2.66
CA ALA A 178 14.79 13.35 -3.02
C ALA A 178 14.58 14.42 -1.92
N VAL A 179 13.40 14.44 -1.28
CA VAL A 179 13.13 15.31 -0.13
C VAL A 179 14.06 14.95 1.05
N ALA A 180 14.25 13.67 1.34
CA ALA A 180 15.17 13.24 2.39
C ALA A 180 16.61 13.68 2.09
N GLY A 181 17.09 13.52 0.85
CA GLY A 181 18.41 13.97 0.43
C GLY A 181 18.58 15.49 0.50
N ALA A 182 17.55 16.26 0.14
CA ALA A 182 17.55 17.71 0.28
C ALA A 182 17.63 18.15 1.75
N LEU A 183 16.92 17.47 2.65
CA LEU A 183 17.00 17.72 4.09
C LEU A 183 18.39 17.39 4.65
N GLU A 184 19.03 16.30 4.20
CA GLU A 184 20.41 15.97 4.59
C GLU A 184 21.41 17.04 4.15
N LEU A 185 21.29 17.51 2.90
CA LEU A 185 22.14 18.60 2.41
C LEU A 185 21.92 19.88 3.22
N GLY A 186 20.67 20.20 3.57
CA GLY A 186 20.33 21.34 4.43
C GLY A 186 20.95 21.23 5.83
N GLU A 187 20.92 20.04 6.45
CA GLU A 187 21.57 19.79 7.74
C GLU A 187 23.08 20.03 7.67
N ARG A 188 23.75 19.56 6.60
CA ARG A 188 25.20 19.79 6.41
C ARG A 188 25.54 21.27 6.26
N LEU A 189 24.80 22.00 5.43
CA LEU A 189 25.03 23.44 5.24
C LEU A 189 24.82 24.24 6.54
N GLN A 190 23.86 23.83 7.37
CA GLN A 190 23.66 24.46 8.67
C GLN A 190 24.85 24.21 9.62
N GLN A 191 25.37 22.99 9.65
CA GLN A 191 26.54 22.64 10.46
C GLN A 191 27.80 23.40 10.02
N ASP A 192 28.01 23.55 8.71
CA ASP A 192 29.16 24.31 8.18
C ASP A 192 29.06 25.80 8.53
N ALA A 193 27.84 26.38 8.54
CA ALA A 193 27.62 27.77 8.93
C ALA A 193 27.83 28.01 10.42
N GLU A 194 27.43 27.05 11.28
CA GLU A 194 27.65 27.11 12.73
C GLU A 194 29.13 26.96 13.11
N GLY A 195 29.94 26.27 12.30
CA GLY A 195 31.39 26.10 12.51
C GLY A 195 32.26 27.30 12.13
N LEU A 196 31.68 28.34 11.52
CA LEU A 196 32.38 29.56 11.08
C LEU A 196 32.29 30.73 12.07
N VAL A 197 31.60 30.54 13.21
CA VAL A 197 31.41 31.53 14.28
C VAL A 197 32.18 31.11 15.53
#